data_AF-A0A9P4LTK0-F1
#
_entry.id   AF-A0A9P4LTK0-F1
#
_cell.length_a   1.000
_cell.length_b   1.000
_cell.length_c   1.000
_cell.angle_alpha   90.00
_cell.angle_beta   90.00
_cell.angle_gamma   90.00
#
_symmetry.space_group_name_H-M   'P 1'
#
loop_
_entity.id
_entity.type
_entity.pdbx_description
1 polymer ?
#
loop_
_entity_poly.entity_id
_entity_poly.type
_entity_poly.pdbx_seq_one_letter_code
_entity_poly.pdbx_strand_id
1 'polypeptide(L)'
;MRSFIVAASSFAVGIQAAALPLLGLNIPILNNGFTSPPTITTSAGGNAQCWSGNIAITATTNSNTHLNYASPANQSVVTETFVEYLQPTSGQTATITGPDTTVSGTYNINSKICFPLVSLPPLLSPSTIQFLIHGIGFDKSYWDFAPGYSYVDAAALAGYATFSYDRLGVGLSDHPDPIQVVQAPLQVEIAHQLIQTLRSGAIMSTTFSHVVVAGHSFGSIQTVGLANKYPRDADALILQGFSLNSAALGLTFADFTSTIASQASPSRFGSLPNGYLVTGSAAANQFAFFRGQNFDPKIFSADETSKQTFSLGELFTLAKVVAPAPSFSGPVDTVLGQNDFIFCSGDCAAQGDLSRAVQPALFSNAGGRAGSESFLVPGAGHAVNLHYSAPQAFAHMISFVRANGF
;
A
#
# COMPACT_ATOMS: atom_id res chain seq x y z
N MET A 1 -66.08 17.73 16.69
CA MET A 1 -65.74 16.42 16.11
C MET A 1 -64.30 16.11 16.47
N ARG A 2 -64.06 14.92 17.04
CA ARG A 2 -62.82 14.53 17.71
C ARG A 2 -61.75 14.14 16.67
N SER A 3 -60.56 14.72 16.78
CA SER A 3 -59.37 14.30 16.03
C SER A 3 -58.87 12.96 16.58
N PHE A 4 -58.83 11.94 15.73
CA PHE A 4 -58.25 10.64 16.05
C PHE A 4 -56.73 10.71 15.87
N ILE A 5 -56.00 10.53 16.96
CA ILE A 5 -54.58 10.21 16.98
C ILE A 5 -54.46 8.70 16.71
N VAL A 6 -53.89 8.33 15.57
CA VAL A 6 -53.47 6.95 15.30
C VAL A 6 -51.99 6.84 15.66
N ALA A 7 -51.70 6.21 16.79
CA ALA A 7 -50.35 5.79 17.15
C ALA A 7 -50.02 4.51 16.39
N ALA A 8 -49.07 4.56 15.46
CA ALA A 8 -48.48 3.38 14.85
C ALA A 8 -47.34 2.89 15.75
N SER A 9 -47.57 1.76 16.42
CA SER A 9 -46.58 1.03 17.21
C SER A 9 -45.67 0.23 16.28
N SER A 10 -44.41 0.65 16.14
CA SER A 10 -43.37 -0.12 15.45
C SER A 10 -42.85 -1.24 16.36
N PHE A 11 -43.15 -2.49 16.01
CA PHE A 11 -42.50 -3.66 16.60
C PHE A 11 -41.08 -3.79 16.02
N ALA A 12 -40.07 -3.45 16.82
CA ALA A 12 -38.69 -3.81 16.54
C ALA A 12 -38.42 -5.22 17.09
N VAL A 13 -38.31 -6.21 16.20
CA VAL A 13 -37.78 -7.53 16.54
C VAL A 13 -36.26 -7.38 16.66
N GLY A 14 -35.79 -7.23 17.90
CA GLY A 14 -34.36 -7.27 18.21
C GLY A 14 -33.84 -8.69 18.04
N ILE A 15 -33.05 -8.93 17.00
CA ILE A 15 -32.21 -10.13 16.92
C ILE A 15 -31.02 -9.90 17.84
N GLN A 16 -31.13 -10.40 19.07
CA GLN A 16 -30.04 -10.47 20.01
C GLN A 16 -29.05 -11.53 19.49
N ALA A 17 -27.94 -11.09 18.88
CA ALA A 17 -26.82 -11.97 18.59
C ALA A 17 -26.24 -12.42 19.94
N ALA A 18 -26.45 -13.68 20.30
CA ALA A 18 -25.86 -14.28 21.47
C ALA A 18 -24.33 -14.31 21.30
N ALA A 19 -23.62 -13.51 22.09
CA ALA A 19 -22.18 -13.61 22.22
C ALA A 19 -21.83 -15.00 22.80
N LEU A 20 -21.17 -15.82 22.01
CA LEU A 20 -20.53 -17.05 22.50
C LEU A 20 -19.40 -16.67 23.47
N PRO A 21 -19.25 -17.36 24.61
CA PRO A 21 -18.21 -17.04 25.56
C PRO A 21 -16.85 -17.38 24.94
N LEU A 22 -16.04 -16.34 24.71
CA LEU A 22 -14.61 -16.49 24.47
C LEU A 22 -14.01 -17.23 25.67
N LEU A 23 -13.51 -18.45 25.44
CA LEU A 23 -12.57 -19.09 26.36
C LEU A 23 -11.34 -18.17 26.44
N GLY A 24 -11.32 -17.33 27.46
CA GLY A 24 -10.28 -16.36 27.69
C GLY A 24 -8.95 -17.04 27.92
N LEU A 25 -8.13 -17.08 26.87
CA LEU A 25 -6.67 -17.08 27.05
C LEU A 25 -6.34 -15.74 27.68
N ASN A 26 -6.10 -15.75 29.00
CA ASN A 26 -5.58 -14.60 29.73
C ASN A 26 -4.11 -14.42 29.35
N ILE A 27 -3.87 -13.94 28.12
CA ILE A 27 -2.54 -13.59 27.62
C ILE A 27 -2.18 -12.26 28.28
N PRO A 28 -1.05 -12.15 29.01
CA PRO A 28 -0.61 -10.86 29.52
C PRO A 28 -0.54 -9.87 28.36
N ILE A 29 -1.05 -8.65 28.53
CA ILE A 29 -0.95 -7.58 27.53
C ILE A 29 0.51 -7.10 27.50
N LEU A 30 1.38 -7.94 26.95
CA LEU A 30 2.71 -7.56 26.51
C LEU A 30 2.51 -6.79 25.21
N ASN A 31 3.22 -5.67 25.06
CA ASN A 31 3.11 -4.89 23.84
C ASN A 31 3.61 -5.66 22.60
N ASN A 32 4.24 -6.84 22.74
CA ASN A 32 4.52 -7.78 21.64
C ASN A 32 5.18 -7.16 20.40
N GLY A 33 6.14 -6.27 20.61
CA GLY A 33 6.85 -5.53 19.55
C GLY A 33 6.21 -4.20 19.16
N PHE A 34 4.97 -3.93 19.60
CA PHE A 34 4.34 -2.62 19.52
C PHE A 34 4.83 -1.70 20.64
N THR A 35 4.69 -0.39 20.44
CA THR A 35 5.04 0.66 21.42
C THR A 35 4.01 0.80 22.55
N SER A 36 2.79 0.32 22.32
CA SER A 36 1.66 0.29 23.26
C SER A 36 0.80 -0.94 22.97
N PRO A 37 -0.12 -1.33 23.87
CA PRO A 37 -1.03 -2.44 23.61
C PRO A 37 -1.74 -2.29 22.26
N PRO A 38 -1.60 -3.25 21.33
CA PRO A 38 -2.24 -3.16 20.04
C PRO A 38 -3.76 -3.27 20.15
N THR A 39 -4.48 -2.62 19.23
CA THR A 39 -5.92 -2.79 19.07
C THR A 39 -6.19 -4.12 18.37
N ILE A 40 -7.07 -4.93 18.94
CA ILE A 40 -7.45 -6.24 18.40
C ILE A 40 -8.78 -6.09 17.64
N THR A 41 -8.76 -6.46 16.36
CA THR A 41 -9.92 -6.41 15.46
C THR A 41 -9.96 -7.66 14.59
N THR A 42 -10.96 -7.78 13.73
CA THR A 42 -10.94 -8.73 12.61
C THR A 42 -10.57 -8.03 11.31
N SER A 43 -10.19 -8.77 10.28
CA SER A 43 -10.20 -8.26 8.90
C SER A 43 -11.59 -7.79 8.48
N ALA A 44 -11.68 -7.02 7.40
CA ALA A 44 -12.92 -6.37 6.96
C ALA A 44 -14.08 -7.37 6.76
N GLY A 45 -13.80 -8.52 6.17
CA GLY A 45 -14.71 -9.65 5.96
C GLY A 45 -14.70 -10.69 7.08
N GLY A 46 -13.93 -10.48 8.15
CA GLY A 46 -13.97 -11.30 9.36
C GLY A 46 -13.20 -12.64 9.31
N ASN A 47 -12.34 -12.86 8.32
CA ASN A 47 -11.61 -14.14 8.15
C ASN A 47 -10.25 -14.19 8.87
N ALA A 48 -9.77 -13.06 9.40
CA ALA A 48 -8.53 -12.97 10.15
C ALA A 48 -8.72 -12.23 11.48
N GLN A 49 -7.93 -12.59 12.49
CA GLN A 49 -7.75 -11.80 13.70
C GLN A 49 -6.52 -10.90 13.51
N CYS A 50 -6.66 -9.62 13.85
CA CYS A 50 -5.67 -8.61 13.54
C CYS A 50 -5.28 -7.79 14.76
N TRP A 51 -3.99 -7.49 14.89
CA TRP A 51 -3.40 -6.62 15.90
C TRP A 51 -2.84 -5.38 15.20
N SER A 52 -3.30 -4.20 15.60
CA SER A 52 -2.89 -2.93 15.01
C SER A 52 -2.29 -1.99 16.03
N GLY A 53 -1.16 -1.36 15.70
CA GLY A 53 -0.47 -0.42 16.59
C GLY A 53 0.82 0.10 15.99
N ASN A 54 1.48 1.00 16.72
CA ASN A 54 2.74 1.59 16.29
C ASN A 54 3.93 0.68 16.64
N ILE A 55 4.82 0.47 15.68
CA ILE A 55 6.12 -0.20 15.87
C ILE A 55 7.20 0.87 15.68
N ALA A 56 8.12 0.99 16.64
CA ALA A 56 9.22 1.96 16.55
C ALA A 56 10.33 1.38 15.66
N ILE A 57 10.58 2.00 14.51
CA ILE A 57 11.56 1.57 13.53
C ILE A 57 12.68 2.59 13.42
N THR A 58 13.90 2.17 13.74
CA THR A 58 15.11 2.96 13.50
C THR A 58 15.63 2.65 12.10
N ALA A 59 15.67 3.65 11.24
CA ALA A 59 16.13 3.51 9.86
C ALA A 59 17.14 4.62 9.53
N THR A 60 18.14 4.28 8.71
CA THR A 60 19.14 5.23 8.21
C THR A 60 19.40 4.97 6.74
N THR A 61 19.36 6.02 5.93
CA THR A 61 19.73 5.98 4.52
C THR A 61 20.77 7.06 4.23
N ASN A 62 21.69 6.76 3.32
CA ASN A 62 22.62 7.73 2.73
C ASN A 62 22.20 8.12 1.30
N SER A 63 20.99 7.71 0.87
CA SER A 63 20.52 7.86 -0.51
C SER A 63 19.28 8.76 -0.63
N ASN A 64 18.79 9.34 0.48
CA ASN A 64 17.84 10.45 0.37
C ASN A 64 18.50 11.57 -0.42
N THR A 65 17.72 12.33 -1.17
CA THR A 65 18.20 13.48 -1.93
C THR A 65 17.98 14.74 -1.12
N HIS A 66 18.99 15.60 -0.99
CA HIS A 66 18.78 16.95 -0.50
C HIS A 66 18.01 17.74 -1.57
N LEU A 67 16.69 17.79 -1.47
CA LEU A 67 15.88 18.49 -2.47
C LEU A 67 16.09 20.00 -2.29
N ASN A 68 16.50 20.69 -3.34
CA ASN A 68 16.65 22.15 -3.38
C ASN A 68 15.27 22.82 -3.54
N TYR A 69 14.36 22.46 -2.64
CA TYR A 69 12.97 22.85 -2.68
C TYR A 69 12.50 23.20 -1.26
N ALA A 70 12.04 24.44 -1.08
CA ALA A 70 11.52 24.90 0.19
C ALA A 70 10.06 24.45 0.37
N SER A 71 9.60 24.37 1.63
CA SER A 71 8.18 24.12 1.89
C SER A 71 7.30 25.14 1.16
N PRO A 72 6.30 24.71 0.38
CA PRO A 72 5.52 25.63 -0.45
C PRO A 72 4.68 26.55 0.42
N ALA A 73 4.73 27.86 0.14
CA ALA A 73 4.05 28.86 0.95
C ALA A 73 2.51 28.74 0.89
N ASN A 74 1.96 28.28 -0.23
CA ASN A 74 0.53 28.14 -0.47
C ASN A 74 0.25 27.23 -1.69
N GLN A 75 -1.03 27.02 -2.01
CA GLN A 75 -1.46 26.16 -3.10
C GLN A 75 -0.97 26.63 -4.49
N SER A 76 -0.87 27.94 -4.71
CA SER A 76 -0.38 28.49 -5.98
C SER A 76 1.06 28.06 -6.25
N VAL A 77 1.90 28.00 -5.22
CA VAL A 77 3.29 27.52 -5.34
C VAL A 77 3.35 26.03 -5.66
N VAL A 78 2.49 25.22 -5.03
CA VAL A 78 2.39 23.77 -5.35
C VAL A 78 1.98 23.59 -6.81
N THR A 79 0.94 24.29 -7.26
CA THR A 79 0.47 24.20 -8.65
C THR A 79 1.55 24.62 -9.64
N GLU A 80 2.22 25.75 -9.42
CA GLU A 80 3.31 26.21 -10.29
C GLU A 80 4.47 25.22 -10.31
N THR A 81 4.80 24.60 -9.18
CA THR A 81 5.85 23.57 -9.11
C THR A 81 5.55 22.40 -10.04
N PHE A 82 4.30 21.91 -10.12
CA PHE A 82 3.95 20.85 -11.06
C PHE A 82 3.95 21.32 -12.52
N VAL A 83 3.54 22.58 -12.78
CA VAL A 83 3.64 23.18 -14.11
C VAL A 83 5.09 23.19 -14.58
N GLU A 84 6.00 23.70 -13.76
CA GLU A 84 7.42 23.76 -14.08
C GLU A 84 8.08 22.36 -14.13
N TYR A 85 7.69 21.44 -13.25
CA TYR A 85 8.24 20.07 -13.20
C TYR A 85 7.90 19.25 -14.45
N LEU A 86 6.73 19.49 -15.04
CA LEU A 86 6.22 18.76 -16.21
C LEU A 86 6.60 19.40 -17.55
N GLN A 87 7.26 20.56 -17.56
CA GLN A 87 7.70 21.21 -18.78
C GLN A 87 8.74 20.34 -19.53
N PRO A 88 8.56 20.08 -20.85
CA PRO A 88 9.50 19.29 -21.64
C PRO A 88 10.93 19.85 -21.68
N THR A 89 11.09 21.16 -21.48
CA THR A 89 12.36 21.89 -21.53
C THR A 89 12.85 22.34 -20.15
N SER A 90 12.15 22.01 -19.07
CA SER A 90 12.63 22.45 -17.76
C SER A 90 13.83 21.62 -17.35
N GLY A 91 14.90 22.30 -16.94
CA GLY A 91 15.95 21.70 -16.14
C GLY A 91 15.48 21.42 -14.71
N GLN A 92 14.17 21.47 -14.42
CA GLN A 92 13.69 21.58 -13.05
C GLN A 92 13.85 20.26 -12.27
N THR A 93 13.76 19.12 -12.95
CA THR A 93 14.22 17.83 -12.40
C THR A 93 15.69 17.89 -11.97
N ALA A 94 16.55 18.60 -12.70
CA ALA A 94 17.95 18.84 -12.35
C ALA A 94 18.15 19.97 -11.32
N THR A 95 17.23 20.94 -11.19
CA THR A 95 17.36 22.02 -10.18
C THR A 95 16.80 21.64 -8.82
N ILE A 96 15.67 20.90 -8.77
CA ILE A 96 15.06 20.41 -7.53
C ILE A 96 15.92 19.32 -6.88
N THR A 97 16.59 18.50 -7.69
CA THR A 97 17.45 17.41 -7.18
C THR A 97 18.80 17.97 -6.76
N GLY A 98 19.16 17.85 -5.48
CA GLY A 98 20.51 18.11 -4.98
C GLY A 98 21.33 16.83 -4.78
N PRO A 99 22.45 16.88 -4.04
CA PRO A 99 23.26 15.71 -3.74
C PRO A 99 22.54 14.73 -2.81
N ASP A 100 23.04 13.50 -2.73
CA ASP A 100 22.61 12.55 -1.71
C ASP A 100 22.93 13.08 -0.31
N THR A 101 22.04 12.80 0.65
CA THR A 101 22.13 13.21 2.04
C THR A 101 21.76 12.07 2.96
N THR A 102 22.41 12.04 4.13
CA THR A 102 22.12 11.05 5.17
C THR A 102 20.93 11.49 6.00
N VAL A 103 19.92 10.62 6.11
CA VAL A 103 18.78 10.80 7.00
C VAL A 103 18.71 9.59 7.92
N SER A 104 18.60 9.84 9.22
CA SER A 104 18.54 8.84 10.27
C SER A 104 17.49 9.25 11.30
N GLY A 105 16.73 8.30 11.80
CA GLY A 105 15.74 8.54 12.84
C GLY A 105 15.05 7.26 13.30
N THR A 106 14.28 7.41 14.38
CA THR A 106 13.34 6.39 14.85
C THR A 106 11.93 6.90 14.59
N TYR A 107 11.13 6.12 13.89
CA TYR A 107 9.79 6.50 13.43
C TYR A 107 8.77 5.49 13.95
N ASN A 108 7.64 5.97 14.46
CA ASN A 108 6.49 5.13 14.76
C ASN A 108 5.77 4.79 13.45
N ILE A 109 5.81 3.52 13.10
CA ILE A 109 5.15 3.00 11.91
C ILE A 109 3.90 2.23 12.31
N ASN A 110 2.74 2.77 11.98
CA ASN A 110 1.46 2.16 12.30
C ASN A 110 1.25 0.93 11.43
N SER A 111 1.14 -0.22 12.08
CA SER A 111 1.21 -1.53 11.44
C SER A 111 0.03 -2.39 11.87
N LYS A 112 -0.38 -3.32 11.01
CA LYS A 112 -1.44 -4.30 11.21
C LYS A 112 -0.92 -5.69 10.81
N ILE A 113 -0.82 -6.58 11.78
CA ILE A 113 -0.52 -8.01 11.56
C ILE A 113 -1.79 -8.82 11.75
N CYS A 114 -2.07 -9.73 10.82
CA CYS A 114 -3.28 -10.56 10.83
C CYS A 114 -2.94 -12.03 10.69
N PHE A 115 -3.65 -12.86 11.45
CA PHE A 115 -3.56 -14.31 11.43
C PHE A 115 -4.91 -14.94 11.05
N PRO A 116 -4.93 -16.03 10.27
CA PRO A 116 -6.16 -16.72 9.90
C PRO A 116 -7.03 -17.10 11.10
N LEU A 117 -8.35 -16.85 11.02
CA LEU A 117 -9.33 -17.35 12.00
C LEU A 117 -9.84 -18.76 11.67
N VAL A 118 -9.70 -19.19 10.41
CA VAL A 118 -10.04 -20.55 10.00
C VAL A 118 -9.25 -21.53 10.85
N SER A 119 -9.90 -22.62 11.29
CA SER A 119 -9.35 -23.61 12.21
C SER A 119 -8.13 -24.33 11.62
N LEU A 120 -6.97 -23.69 11.65
CA LEU A 120 -5.71 -24.37 11.53
C LEU A 120 -5.59 -25.28 12.77
N PRO A 121 -5.19 -26.56 12.61
CA PRO A 121 -4.79 -27.37 13.74
C PRO A 121 -3.88 -26.55 14.67
N PRO A 122 -4.03 -26.61 16.00
CA PRO A 122 -3.30 -25.77 16.98
C PRO A 122 -1.75 -25.77 16.88
N LEU A 123 -1.19 -26.60 16.00
CA LEU A 123 0.24 -26.80 15.75
C LEU A 123 0.74 -26.12 14.46
N LEU A 124 -0.11 -25.45 13.68
CA LEU A 124 0.28 -24.79 12.44
C LEU A 124 0.15 -23.26 12.59
N SER A 125 1.11 -22.65 13.28
CA SER A 125 1.39 -21.23 13.06
C SER A 125 1.78 -21.05 11.58
N PRO A 126 1.24 -20.06 10.87
CA PRO A 126 1.60 -19.84 9.47
C PRO A 126 3.11 -19.63 9.35
N SER A 127 3.79 -20.49 8.57
CA SER A 127 5.23 -20.38 8.30
C SER A 127 5.57 -19.24 7.34
N THR A 128 4.57 -18.71 6.65
CA THR A 128 4.68 -17.70 5.61
C THR A 128 3.87 -16.48 5.98
N ILE A 129 4.52 -15.32 5.89
CA ILE A 129 3.85 -14.02 6.01
C ILE A 129 3.92 -13.26 4.69
N GLN A 130 2.81 -12.63 4.32
CA GLN A 130 2.77 -11.73 3.19
C GLN A 130 2.90 -10.28 3.69
N PHE A 131 4.00 -9.62 3.32
CA PHE A 131 4.33 -8.25 3.68
C PHE A 131 3.80 -7.29 2.61
N LEU A 132 2.84 -6.46 3.00
CA LEU A 132 1.96 -5.72 2.11
C LEU A 132 2.26 -4.22 2.15
N ILE A 133 2.65 -3.65 1.00
CA ILE A 133 3.04 -2.24 0.86
C ILE A 133 2.03 -1.51 -0.03
N HIS A 134 1.35 -0.49 0.50
CA HIS A 134 0.35 0.28 -0.25
C HIS A 134 0.99 1.37 -1.15
N GLY A 135 0.21 1.85 -2.13
CA GLY A 135 0.60 2.93 -3.05
C GLY A 135 0.43 4.35 -2.52
N ILE A 136 0.59 5.33 -3.41
CA ILE A 136 0.26 6.75 -3.17
C ILE A 136 -1.26 6.91 -3.06
N GLY A 137 -1.73 7.77 -2.16
CA GLY A 137 -3.15 8.04 -1.98
C GLY A 137 -3.89 7.05 -1.09
N PHE A 138 -3.21 5.98 -0.67
CA PHE A 138 -3.74 4.94 0.21
C PHE A 138 -2.93 4.83 1.50
N ASP A 139 -3.47 4.11 2.49
CA ASP A 139 -2.75 3.57 3.65
C ASP A 139 -2.87 2.03 3.67
N LYS A 140 -2.52 1.38 4.80
CA LYS A 140 -2.60 -0.08 4.93
C LYS A 140 -4.01 -0.66 4.68
N SER A 141 -5.07 0.14 4.81
CA SER A 141 -6.44 -0.30 4.55
C SER A 141 -6.69 -0.68 3.09
N TYR A 142 -5.84 -0.27 2.13
CA TYR A 142 -5.92 -0.74 0.74
C TYR A 142 -5.91 -2.27 0.62
N TRP A 143 -5.21 -2.95 1.53
CA TRP A 143 -5.12 -4.41 1.57
C TRP A 143 -6.29 -5.08 2.30
N ASP A 144 -7.10 -4.32 3.03
CA ASP A 144 -8.21 -4.80 3.87
C ASP A 144 -9.38 -3.80 3.87
N PHE A 145 -9.80 -3.39 2.67
CA PHE A 145 -10.59 -2.17 2.49
C PHE A 145 -12.05 -2.33 2.94
N ALA A 146 -12.70 -3.41 2.49
CA ALA A 146 -14.09 -3.74 2.79
C ALA A 146 -14.34 -5.24 2.55
N PRO A 147 -15.44 -5.83 3.08
CA PRO A 147 -15.85 -7.17 2.69
C PRO A 147 -15.94 -7.33 1.16
N GLY A 148 -15.28 -8.35 0.61
CA GLY A 148 -15.18 -8.57 -0.84
C GLY A 148 -14.09 -7.77 -1.55
N TYR A 149 -13.45 -6.81 -0.87
CA TYR A 149 -12.35 -5.96 -1.34
C TYR A 149 -11.14 -6.04 -0.40
N SER A 150 -11.00 -7.14 0.34
CA SER A 150 -9.91 -7.39 1.29
C SER A 150 -9.03 -8.53 0.79
N TYR A 151 -7.77 -8.21 0.49
CA TYR A 151 -6.74 -9.21 0.24
C TYR A 151 -6.36 -9.96 1.51
N VAL A 152 -6.39 -9.27 2.67
CA VAL A 152 -6.15 -9.89 3.97
C VAL A 152 -7.13 -11.04 4.23
N ASP A 153 -8.42 -10.87 3.90
CA ASP A 153 -9.40 -11.95 3.99
C ASP A 153 -9.07 -13.12 3.06
N ALA A 154 -8.69 -12.82 1.80
CA ALA A 154 -8.34 -13.85 0.83
C ALA A 154 -7.09 -14.65 1.26
N ALA A 155 -6.07 -13.97 1.79
CA ALA A 155 -4.86 -14.59 2.34
C ALA A 155 -5.18 -15.44 3.57
N ALA A 156 -6.03 -14.94 4.47
CA ALA A 156 -6.43 -15.66 5.67
C ALA A 156 -7.22 -16.94 5.35
N LEU A 157 -8.16 -16.87 4.41
CA LEU A 157 -8.89 -18.06 3.91
C LEU A 157 -7.97 -19.10 3.26
N ALA A 158 -6.83 -18.66 2.74
CA ALA A 158 -5.80 -19.53 2.19
C ALA A 158 -4.76 -20.01 3.22
N GLY A 159 -4.88 -19.60 4.49
CA GLY A 159 -4.00 -20.02 5.59
C GLY A 159 -2.75 -19.16 5.79
N TYR A 160 -2.66 -17.99 5.16
CA TYR A 160 -1.49 -17.10 5.25
C TYR A 160 -1.67 -16.01 6.30
N ALA A 161 -0.59 -15.67 7.02
CA ALA A 161 -0.52 -14.43 7.78
C ALA A 161 -0.22 -13.25 6.84
N THR A 162 -0.66 -12.06 7.24
CA THR A 162 -0.34 -10.82 6.51
C THR A 162 0.19 -9.74 7.46
N PHE A 163 1.11 -8.94 6.98
CA PHE A 163 1.57 -7.72 7.64
C PHE A 163 1.39 -6.54 6.69
N SER A 164 0.64 -5.52 7.09
CA SER A 164 0.46 -4.27 6.34
C SER A 164 0.79 -3.09 7.24
N TYR A 165 1.24 -1.98 6.69
CA TYR A 165 1.63 -0.80 7.47
C TYR A 165 1.38 0.49 6.70
N ASP A 166 1.16 1.58 7.43
CA ASP A 166 1.10 2.91 6.83
C ASP A 166 2.54 3.36 6.60
N ARG A 167 2.91 3.65 5.35
CA ARG A 167 4.23 4.20 5.03
C ARG A 167 4.47 5.50 5.82
N LEU A 168 5.74 5.85 6.02
CA LEU A 168 6.11 7.08 6.72
C LEU A 168 5.43 8.30 6.06
N GLY A 169 4.80 9.17 6.84
CA GLY A 169 4.05 10.32 6.32
C GLY A 169 2.62 10.03 5.85
N VAL A 170 2.08 8.85 6.19
CA VAL A 170 0.75 8.41 5.78
C VAL A 170 -0.02 7.86 6.98
N GLY A 171 -1.34 8.04 6.98
CA GLY A 171 -2.25 7.35 7.91
C GLY A 171 -1.98 7.70 9.36
N LEU A 172 -1.68 6.68 10.18
CA LEU A 172 -1.37 6.84 11.60
C LEU A 172 0.13 6.73 11.91
N SER A 173 0.99 6.57 10.90
CA SER A 173 2.44 6.64 11.08
C SER A 173 2.90 8.08 11.35
N ASP A 174 4.15 8.25 11.78
CA ASP A 174 4.73 9.58 11.97
C ASP A 174 4.73 10.39 10.65
N HIS A 175 4.53 11.71 10.76
CA HIS A 175 4.51 12.67 9.64
C HIS A 175 5.66 13.70 9.78
N PRO A 176 6.92 13.30 9.54
CA PRO A 176 8.07 14.22 9.63
C PRO A 176 8.13 15.16 8.41
N ASP A 177 9.28 15.80 8.17
CA ASP A 177 9.42 16.72 7.03
C ASP A 177 9.09 16.02 5.69
N PRO A 178 8.07 16.50 4.94
CA PRO A 178 7.57 15.84 3.73
C PRO A 178 8.51 15.98 2.53
N ILE A 179 9.57 16.77 2.63
CA ILE A 179 10.48 17.06 1.53
C ILE A 179 11.81 16.36 1.78
N GLN A 180 12.44 16.58 2.93
CA GLN A 180 13.80 16.11 3.22
C GLN A 180 13.83 14.72 3.88
N VAL A 181 12.79 14.34 4.62
CA VAL A 181 12.75 13.07 5.36
C VAL A 181 11.91 12.04 4.62
N VAL A 182 10.64 12.35 4.34
CA VAL A 182 9.71 11.41 3.70
C VAL A 182 10.03 11.29 2.20
N GLN A 183 10.90 10.35 1.86
CA GLN A 183 11.34 10.06 0.49
C GLN A 183 11.41 8.55 0.25
N ALA A 184 11.40 8.16 -1.03
CA ALA A 184 11.44 6.75 -1.42
C ALA A 184 12.62 5.95 -0.82
N PRO A 185 13.87 6.47 -0.78
CA PRO A 185 15.00 5.71 -0.25
C PRO A 185 14.89 5.40 1.25
N LEU A 186 14.47 6.36 2.09
CA LEU A 186 14.26 6.09 3.52
C LEU A 186 13.12 5.09 3.75
N GLN A 187 12.05 5.14 2.95
CA GLN A 187 10.95 4.19 3.08
C GLN A 187 11.36 2.74 2.74
N VAL A 188 12.32 2.54 1.82
CA VAL A 188 12.90 1.20 1.55
C VAL A 188 13.63 0.70 2.80
N GLU A 189 14.39 1.56 3.49
CA GLU A 189 15.05 1.18 4.75
C GLU A 189 14.05 0.82 5.84
N ILE A 190 12.94 1.58 5.96
CA ILE A 190 11.88 1.27 6.92
C ILE A 190 11.25 -0.09 6.61
N ALA A 191 10.95 -0.37 5.34
CA ALA A 191 10.42 -1.66 4.91
C ALA A 191 11.39 -2.81 5.25
N HIS A 192 12.69 -2.65 4.96
CA HIS A 192 13.73 -3.60 5.34
C HIS A 192 13.73 -3.87 6.85
N GLN A 193 13.74 -2.84 7.68
CA GLN A 193 13.77 -2.99 9.14
C GLN A 193 12.50 -3.65 9.70
N LEU A 194 11.33 -3.37 9.13
CA LEU A 194 10.09 -4.06 9.48
C LEU A 194 10.18 -5.56 9.17
N ILE A 195 10.71 -5.93 7.99
CA ILE A 195 10.92 -7.32 7.61
C ILE A 195 11.91 -8.01 8.56
N GLN A 196 13.01 -7.36 8.94
CA GLN A 196 13.95 -7.92 9.93
C GLN A 196 13.30 -8.10 11.31
N THR A 197 12.42 -7.18 11.70
CA THR A 197 11.65 -7.27 12.95
C THR A 197 10.68 -8.47 12.92
N LEU A 198 10.07 -8.76 11.77
CA LEU A 198 9.23 -9.95 11.58
C LEU A 198 10.05 -11.25 11.58
N ARG A 199 11.17 -11.29 10.86
CA ARG A 199 12.04 -12.47 10.77
C ARG A 199 12.67 -12.84 12.13
N SER A 200 12.98 -11.85 12.96
CA SER A 200 13.50 -12.08 14.32
C SER A 200 12.43 -12.52 15.32
N GLY A 201 11.15 -12.45 14.97
CA GLY A 201 10.04 -12.72 15.87
C GLY A 201 9.86 -11.66 16.97
N ALA A 202 10.40 -10.46 16.77
CA ALA A 202 10.26 -9.35 17.71
C ALA A 202 8.81 -8.82 17.76
N ILE A 203 8.00 -9.09 16.74
CA ILE A 203 6.55 -8.83 16.71
C ILE A 203 5.80 -10.12 17.02
N MET A 204 4.85 -10.06 17.96
CA MET A 204 3.98 -11.19 18.34
C MET A 204 4.70 -12.48 18.76
N SER A 205 6.01 -12.43 19.06
CA SER A 205 6.83 -13.61 19.38
C SER A 205 6.72 -14.72 18.34
N THR A 206 6.48 -14.35 17.07
CA THR A 206 6.22 -15.29 15.97
C THR A 206 7.26 -15.08 14.88
N THR A 207 7.97 -16.15 14.51
CA THR A 207 8.91 -16.14 13.39
C THR A 207 8.25 -16.72 12.14
N PHE A 208 8.67 -16.22 10.98
CA PHE A 208 8.22 -16.69 9.67
C PHE A 208 9.41 -17.22 8.88
N SER A 209 9.27 -18.43 8.35
CA SER A 209 10.26 -19.05 7.47
C SER A 209 10.34 -18.34 6.13
N HIS A 210 9.18 -17.88 5.63
CA HIS A 210 9.06 -17.23 4.33
C HIS A 210 8.38 -15.87 4.44
N VAL A 211 8.91 -14.90 3.70
CA VAL A 211 8.33 -13.57 3.53
C VAL A 211 8.03 -13.35 2.06
N VAL A 212 6.76 -13.23 1.70
CA VAL A 212 6.34 -12.79 0.36
C VAL A 212 6.07 -11.31 0.42
N VAL A 213 6.77 -10.50 -0.37
CA VAL A 213 6.53 -9.04 -0.41
C VAL A 213 5.58 -8.72 -1.56
N ALA A 214 4.42 -8.17 -1.23
CA ALA A 214 3.45 -7.68 -2.20
C ALA A 214 3.33 -6.16 -2.10
N GLY A 215 3.66 -5.48 -3.20
CA GLY A 215 3.56 -4.03 -3.28
C GLY A 215 2.50 -3.63 -4.30
N HIS A 216 1.72 -2.59 -3.99
CA HIS A 216 0.83 -1.92 -4.95
C HIS A 216 1.41 -0.58 -5.39
N SER A 217 1.52 -0.33 -6.70
CA SER A 217 1.92 0.97 -7.25
C SER A 217 3.27 1.44 -6.70
N PHE A 218 3.31 2.56 -5.96
CA PHE A 218 4.51 3.00 -5.25
C PHE A 218 5.04 1.93 -4.27
N GLY A 219 4.18 1.10 -3.68
CA GLY A 219 4.59 -0.07 -2.94
C GLY A 219 5.34 -1.11 -3.78
N SER A 220 4.99 -1.30 -5.06
CA SER A 220 5.78 -2.14 -5.99
C SER A 220 7.12 -1.50 -6.33
N ILE A 221 7.17 -0.18 -6.50
CA ILE A 221 8.44 0.57 -6.65
C ILE A 221 9.34 0.36 -5.43
N GLN A 222 8.79 0.45 -4.22
CA GLN A 222 9.50 0.13 -2.98
C GLN A 222 9.94 -1.35 -2.94
N THR A 223 9.12 -2.26 -3.44
CA THR A 223 9.43 -3.70 -3.54
C THR A 223 10.61 -3.96 -4.48
N VAL A 224 10.68 -3.28 -5.63
CA VAL A 224 11.83 -3.32 -6.54
C VAL A 224 13.09 -2.79 -5.84
N GLY A 225 13.00 -1.65 -5.17
CA GLY A 225 14.13 -1.08 -4.42
C GLY A 225 14.63 -1.99 -3.30
N LEU A 226 13.70 -2.62 -2.57
CA LEU A 226 13.99 -3.63 -1.56
C LEU A 226 14.71 -4.83 -2.17
N ALA A 227 14.22 -5.37 -3.28
CA ALA A 227 14.86 -6.50 -3.96
C ALA A 227 16.25 -6.16 -4.52
N ASN A 228 16.46 -4.92 -4.99
CA ASN A 228 17.75 -4.43 -5.45
C ASN A 228 18.77 -4.34 -4.31
N LYS A 229 18.37 -3.75 -3.17
CA LYS A 229 19.26 -3.47 -2.04
C LYS A 229 19.41 -4.64 -1.06
N TYR A 230 18.32 -5.34 -0.81
CA TYR A 230 18.18 -6.40 0.17
C TYR A 230 17.50 -7.65 -0.44
N PRO A 231 18.12 -8.31 -1.44
CA PRO A 231 17.50 -9.42 -2.17
C PRO A 231 17.13 -10.64 -1.31
N ARG A 232 17.59 -10.71 -0.05
CA ARG A 232 17.29 -11.79 0.90
C ARG A 232 16.15 -11.47 1.86
N ASP A 233 15.57 -10.28 1.78
CA ASP A 233 14.43 -9.90 2.62
C ASP A 233 13.17 -10.67 2.24
N ALA A 234 13.04 -11.02 0.97
CA ALA A 234 11.88 -11.69 0.41
C ALA A 234 12.24 -13.05 -0.20
N ASP A 235 11.31 -13.99 -0.08
CA ASP A 235 11.36 -15.30 -0.73
C ASP A 235 10.67 -15.27 -2.11
N ALA A 236 9.66 -14.40 -2.27
CA ALA A 236 8.94 -14.11 -3.51
C ALA A 236 8.41 -12.67 -3.53
N LEU A 237 8.16 -12.14 -4.73
CA LEU A 237 7.64 -10.78 -4.92
C LEU A 237 6.34 -10.80 -5.71
N ILE A 238 5.40 -9.92 -5.34
CA ILE A 238 4.22 -9.60 -6.13
C ILE A 238 4.21 -8.10 -6.40
N LEU A 239 4.26 -7.72 -7.68
CA LEU A 239 4.26 -6.34 -8.14
C LEU A 239 2.88 -6.02 -8.73
N GLN A 240 2.00 -5.49 -7.89
CA GLN A 240 0.64 -5.13 -8.28
C GLN A 240 0.55 -3.68 -8.79
N GLY A 241 -0.04 -3.47 -9.96
CA GLY A 241 -0.18 -2.12 -10.51
C GLY A 241 1.17 -1.50 -10.85
N PHE A 242 2.08 -2.29 -11.43
CA PHE A 242 3.41 -1.84 -11.83
C PHE A 242 3.77 -2.40 -13.21
N SER A 243 4.36 -1.55 -14.05
CA SER A 243 4.97 -1.91 -15.32
C SER A 243 6.19 -1.03 -15.57
N LEU A 244 6.96 -1.31 -16.62
CA LEU A 244 8.10 -0.48 -17.03
C LEU A 244 7.69 0.77 -17.81
N ASN A 245 6.42 0.86 -18.21
CA ASN A 245 5.92 2.00 -18.97
C ASN A 245 5.60 3.17 -18.03
N SER A 246 6.29 4.29 -18.27
CA SER A 246 6.20 5.53 -17.51
C SER A 246 5.53 6.68 -18.27
N ALA A 247 5.02 6.44 -19.47
CA ALA A 247 4.54 7.50 -20.38
C ALA A 247 3.40 8.33 -19.78
N ALA A 248 2.55 7.73 -18.94
CA ALA A 248 1.42 8.39 -18.31
C ALA A 248 1.74 9.00 -16.93
N LEU A 249 2.96 8.84 -16.39
CA LEU A 249 3.30 9.39 -15.07
C LEU A 249 3.16 10.92 -15.02
N GLY A 250 3.68 11.61 -16.05
CA GLY A 250 3.56 13.07 -16.13
C GLY A 250 2.10 13.53 -16.26
N LEU A 251 1.29 12.82 -17.05
CA LEU A 251 -0.15 13.09 -17.17
C LEU A 251 -0.90 12.83 -15.86
N THR A 252 -0.50 11.79 -15.12
CA THR A 252 -1.08 11.46 -13.81
C THR A 252 -0.78 12.57 -12.81
N PHE A 253 0.46 13.08 -12.76
CA PHE A 253 0.82 14.19 -11.86
C PHE A 253 0.10 15.48 -12.22
N ALA A 254 -0.16 15.74 -13.51
CA ALA A 254 -0.99 16.85 -13.94
C ALA A 254 -2.46 16.69 -13.48
N ASP A 255 -3.04 15.50 -13.71
CA ASP A 255 -4.43 15.20 -13.40
C ASP A 255 -4.72 15.18 -11.89
N PHE A 256 -3.75 14.70 -11.08
CA PHE A 256 -3.86 14.68 -9.63
C PHE A 256 -4.32 16.00 -9.05
N THR A 257 -4.05 17.13 -9.74
CA THR A 257 -4.42 18.47 -9.28
C THR A 257 -4.01 18.65 -7.81
N SER A 258 -2.78 18.21 -7.52
CA SER A 258 -2.29 17.96 -6.17
C SER A 258 -2.57 19.14 -5.25
N THR A 259 -3.36 18.89 -4.21
CA THR A 259 -3.83 19.92 -3.28
C THR A 259 -3.19 19.72 -1.92
N ILE A 260 -2.78 20.81 -1.27
CA ILE A 260 -2.24 20.81 0.08
C ILE A 260 -3.24 20.12 1.01
N ALA A 261 -2.80 19.04 1.67
CA ALA A 261 -3.67 18.16 2.44
C ALA A 261 -4.42 18.91 3.56
N SER A 262 -3.72 19.80 4.27
CA SER A 262 -4.29 20.62 5.34
C SER A 262 -5.38 21.59 4.86
N GLN A 263 -5.39 21.94 3.57
CA GLN A 263 -6.41 22.78 2.94
C GLN A 263 -7.55 21.96 2.37
N ALA A 264 -7.25 20.82 1.74
CA ALA A 264 -8.25 19.92 1.15
C ALA A 264 -9.13 19.24 2.21
N SER A 265 -8.56 18.90 3.36
CA SER A 265 -9.30 18.25 4.46
C SER A 265 -8.76 18.69 5.82
N PRO A 266 -9.09 19.92 6.28
CA PRO A 266 -8.54 20.48 7.52
C PRO A 266 -8.83 19.63 8.77
N SER A 267 -9.95 18.91 8.81
CA SER A 267 -10.30 18.03 9.93
C SER A 267 -9.40 16.80 10.05
N ARG A 268 -8.81 16.33 8.94
CA ARG A 268 -7.94 15.15 8.90
C ARG A 268 -6.46 15.53 8.93
N PHE A 269 -6.11 16.62 8.25
CA PHE A 269 -4.72 16.96 7.93
C PHE A 269 -4.32 18.37 8.35
N GLY A 270 -5.15 19.08 9.13
CA GLY A 270 -4.96 20.51 9.42
C GLY A 270 -3.63 20.88 10.11
N SER A 271 -2.97 19.93 10.77
CA SER A 271 -1.66 20.11 11.39
C SER A 271 -0.48 19.75 10.48
N LEU A 272 -0.72 19.18 9.30
CA LEU A 272 0.35 18.75 8.40
C LEU A 272 0.95 19.94 7.63
N PRO A 273 2.28 19.98 7.44
CA PRO A 273 2.94 20.99 6.64
C PRO A 273 2.56 20.91 5.15
N ASN A 274 2.69 22.02 4.42
CA ASN A 274 2.23 22.18 3.04
C ASN A 274 2.90 21.25 1.99
N GLY A 275 3.92 20.47 2.37
CA GLY A 275 4.52 19.47 1.48
C GLY A 275 3.78 18.13 1.47
N TYR A 276 2.77 17.94 2.33
CA TYR A 276 1.82 16.83 2.25
C TYR A 276 0.64 17.21 1.37
N LEU A 277 0.38 16.37 0.37
CA LEU A 277 -0.59 16.60 -0.68
C LEU A 277 -1.59 15.45 -0.75
N VAL A 278 -2.74 15.71 -1.36
CA VAL A 278 -3.76 14.74 -1.76
C VAL A 278 -4.20 15.01 -3.20
N THR A 279 -4.90 14.08 -3.83
CA THR A 279 -5.59 14.35 -5.10
C THR A 279 -6.63 15.46 -4.92
N GLY A 280 -6.73 16.38 -5.88
CA GLY A 280 -7.53 17.60 -5.75
C GLY A 280 -9.03 17.41 -5.86
N SER A 281 -9.49 16.28 -6.41
CA SER A 281 -10.91 15.97 -6.53
C SER A 281 -11.17 14.48 -6.70
N ALA A 282 -12.42 14.06 -6.49
CA ALA A 282 -12.89 12.73 -6.83
C ALA A 282 -12.68 12.42 -8.33
N ALA A 283 -12.86 13.40 -9.22
CA ALA A 283 -12.64 13.19 -10.65
C ALA A 283 -11.18 12.85 -10.97
N ALA A 284 -10.22 13.56 -10.36
CA ALA A 284 -8.79 13.27 -10.47
C ALA A 284 -8.45 11.89 -9.88
N ASN A 285 -9.03 11.56 -8.72
CA ASN A 285 -8.84 10.25 -8.12
C ASN A 285 -9.37 9.13 -9.03
N GLN A 286 -10.57 9.30 -9.58
CA GLN A 286 -11.14 8.33 -10.53
C GLN A 286 -10.29 8.21 -11.79
N PHE A 287 -9.85 9.32 -12.38
CA PHE A 287 -9.08 9.34 -13.63
C PHE A 287 -7.80 8.51 -13.52
N ALA A 288 -7.03 8.71 -12.44
CA ALA A 288 -5.78 7.99 -12.25
C ALA A 288 -5.98 6.53 -11.79
N PHE A 289 -6.95 6.28 -10.91
CA PHE A 289 -7.03 5.01 -10.18
C PHE A 289 -8.11 4.05 -10.68
N PHE A 290 -9.22 4.54 -11.25
CA PHE A 290 -10.42 3.75 -11.49
C PHE A 290 -10.85 3.70 -12.96
N ARG A 291 -11.28 2.52 -13.40
CA ARG A 291 -11.90 2.34 -14.73
C ARG A 291 -13.42 2.41 -14.60
N GLY A 292 -14.03 3.38 -15.29
CA GLY A 292 -15.48 3.55 -15.32
C GLY A 292 -16.24 2.25 -15.61
N GLN A 293 -17.39 2.07 -14.96
CA GLN A 293 -18.25 0.87 -15.01
C GLN A 293 -17.69 -0.38 -14.32
N ASN A 294 -16.42 -0.40 -13.88
CA ASN A 294 -15.77 -1.58 -13.31
C ASN A 294 -15.52 -1.49 -11.78
N PHE A 295 -16.17 -0.55 -11.10
CA PHE A 295 -16.12 -0.39 -9.64
C PHE A 295 -17.51 -0.09 -9.06
N ASP A 296 -17.70 -0.40 -7.78
CA ASP A 296 -18.90 0.00 -7.03
C ASP A 296 -18.77 1.48 -6.65
N PRO A 297 -19.72 2.36 -7.05
CA PRO A 297 -19.71 3.77 -6.65
C PRO A 297 -19.62 4.00 -5.13
N LYS A 298 -20.10 3.07 -4.29
CA LYS A 298 -19.96 3.14 -2.84
C LYS A 298 -18.53 2.87 -2.38
N ILE A 299 -17.84 1.93 -3.02
CA ILE A 299 -16.42 1.65 -2.75
C ILE A 299 -15.58 2.84 -3.17
N PHE A 300 -15.84 3.42 -4.34
CA PHE A 300 -15.18 4.65 -4.78
C PHE A 300 -15.45 5.84 -3.85
N SER A 301 -16.69 6.03 -3.41
CA SER A 301 -17.02 7.09 -2.46
C SER A 301 -16.35 6.89 -1.10
N ALA A 302 -16.23 5.63 -0.65
CA ALA A 302 -15.50 5.31 0.57
C ALA A 302 -14.01 5.63 0.39
N ASP A 303 -13.42 5.24 -0.74
CA ASP A 303 -12.01 5.50 -1.05
C ASP A 303 -11.71 6.99 -1.05
N GLU A 304 -12.50 7.80 -1.75
CA GLU A 304 -12.34 9.25 -1.78
C GLU A 304 -12.45 9.88 -0.39
N THR A 305 -13.30 9.33 0.48
CA THR A 305 -13.47 9.81 1.86
C THR A 305 -12.28 9.41 2.75
N SER A 306 -11.71 8.22 2.53
CA SER A 306 -10.60 7.68 3.30
C SER A 306 -9.22 7.99 2.71
N LYS A 307 -9.13 8.56 1.50
CA LYS A 307 -7.88 8.77 0.77
C LYS A 307 -6.82 9.44 1.61
N GLN A 308 -5.57 9.11 1.36
CA GLN A 308 -4.45 9.47 2.21
C GLN A 308 -3.47 10.38 1.50
N THR A 309 -2.56 10.95 2.29
CA THR A 309 -1.53 11.86 1.81
C THR A 309 -0.44 11.14 1.01
N PHE A 310 0.25 11.92 0.20
CA PHE A 310 1.61 11.66 -0.26
C PHE A 310 2.45 12.92 -0.06
N SER A 311 3.76 12.78 -0.08
CA SER A 311 4.69 13.89 0.13
C SER A 311 5.35 14.32 -1.19
N LEU A 312 5.79 15.59 -1.26
CA LEU A 312 6.62 16.06 -2.37
C LEU A 312 7.96 15.30 -2.45
N GLY A 313 8.52 14.92 -1.31
CA GLY A 313 9.74 14.12 -1.23
C GLY A 313 9.58 12.75 -1.88
N GLU A 314 8.44 12.09 -1.68
CA GLU A 314 8.12 10.84 -2.36
C GLU A 314 8.07 11.03 -3.87
N LEU A 315 7.26 11.98 -4.35
CA LEU A 315 7.08 12.21 -5.79
C LEU A 315 8.39 12.51 -6.52
N PHE A 316 9.21 13.41 -5.97
CA PHE A 316 10.48 13.79 -6.60
C PHE A 316 11.56 12.72 -6.50
N THR A 317 11.36 11.67 -5.70
CA THR A 317 12.35 10.59 -5.53
C THR A 317 11.84 9.21 -5.93
N LEU A 318 10.65 9.08 -6.52
CA LEU A 318 10.09 7.80 -6.99
C LEU A 318 11.11 6.95 -7.78
N ALA A 319 11.76 7.57 -8.77
CA ALA A 319 12.69 6.89 -9.65
C ALA A 319 14.02 6.48 -8.99
N LYS A 320 14.38 7.05 -7.82
CA LYS A 320 15.66 6.76 -7.13
C LYS A 320 15.78 5.32 -6.66
N VAL A 321 14.65 4.64 -6.43
CA VAL A 321 14.63 3.27 -5.92
C VAL A 321 14.26 2.22 -6.97
N VAL A 322 14.06 2.65 -8.23
CA VAL A 322 13.81 1.72 -9.34
C VAL A 322 15.13 1.43 -10.04
N ALA A 323 15.67 0.24 -9.79
CA ALA A 323 16.85 -0.26 -10.46
C ALA A 323 16.72 -1.77 -10.70
N PRO A 324 17.39 -2.33 -11.73
CA PRO A 324 17.47 -3.77 -11.90
C PRO A 324 17.99 -4.46 -10.62
N ALA A 325 17.32 -5.51 -10.20
CA ALA A 325 17.62 -6.34 -9.04
C ALA A 325 18.04 -7.75 -9.47
N PRO A 326 19.13 -7.94 -10.24
CA PRO A 326 19.53 -9.25 -10.71
C PRO A 326 19.90 -10.19 -9.56
N SER A 327 20.31 -9.69 -8.40
CA SER A 327 20.64 -10.53 -7.25
C SER A 327 19.42 -11.18 -6.58
N PHE A 328 18.20 -10.72 -6.87
CA PHE A 328 16.99 -11.38 -6.43
C PHE A 328 16.71 -12.62 -7.29
N SER A 329 16.53 -13.78 -6.66
CA SER A 329 16.37 -15.07 -7.34
C SER A 329 15.06 -15.78 -7.03
N GLY A 330 14.22 -15.24 -6.14
CA GLY A 330 12.87 -15.73 -5.86
C GLY A 330 11.93 -15.62 -7.08
N PRO A 331 10.80 -16.34 -7.11
CA PRO A 331 9.79 -16.13 -8.14
C PRO A 331 9.17 -14.73 -8.01
N VAL A 332 8.76 -14.17 -9.14
CA VAL A 332 8.14 -12.83 -9.22
C VAL A 332 6.80 -12.94 -9.94
N ASP A 333 5.76 -12.35 -9.37
CA ASP A 333 4.45 -12.16 -10.01
C ASP A 333 4.23 -10.69 -10.34
N THR A 334 3.69 -10.39 -11.51
CA THR A 334 3.30 -9.02 -11.89
C THR A 334 1.82 -8.97 -12.21
N VAL A 335 1.06 -8.25 -11.39
CA VAL A 335 -0.41 -8.22 -11.43
C VAL A 335 -0.87 -6.82 -11.80
N LEU A 336 -1.33 -6.62 -13.02
CA LEU A 336 -1.58 -5.29 -13.56
C LEU A 336 -3.06 -5.15 -13.98
N GLY A 337 -3.70 -4.04 -13.63
CA GLY A 337 -5.06 -3.77 -14.13
C GLY A 337 -5.04 -3.64 -15.65
N GLN A 338 -5.95 -4.33 -16.35
CA GLN A 338 -5.97 -4.28 -17.82
C GLN A 338 -6.08 -2.84 -18.38
N ASN A 339 -6.69 -1.93 -17.61
CA ASN A 339 -6.92 -0.54 -17.96
C ASN A 339 -6.16 0.42 -17.03
N ASP A 340 -4.99 0.02 -16.51
CA ASP A 340 -4.18 0.84 -15.62
C ASP A 340 -3.71 2.13 -16.31
N PHE A 341 -4.20 3.29 -15.87
CA PHE A 341 -3.80 4.55 -16.49
C PHE A 341 -2.33 4.88 -16.23
N ILE A 342 -1.87 4.70 -14.99
CA ILE A 342 -0.56 5.16 -14.51
C ILE A 342 0.58 4.40 -15.21
N PHE A 343 0.49 3.08 -15.28
CA PHE A 343 1.57 2.23 -15.80
C PHE A 343 1.33 1.66 -17.19
N CYS A 344 0.22 1.99 -17.86
CA CYS A 344 0.03 1.62 -19.27
C CYS A 344 -0.87 2.55 -20.07
N SER A 345 -1.09 3.79 -19.60
CA SER A 345 -1.94 4.78 -20.29
C SER A 345 -3.38 4.30 -20.54
N GLY A 346 -3.86 3.35 -19.74
CA GLY A 346 -5.23 2.84 -19.80
C GLY A 346 -5.43 1.63 -20.72
N ASP A 347 -4.38 1.11 -21.35
CA ASP A 347 -4.43 -0.13 -22.14
C ASP A 347 -3.14 -0.95 -21.99
N CYS A 348 -3.18 -1.93 -21.08
CA CYS A 348 -2.03 -2.76 -20.75
C CYS A 348 -1.83 -3.94 -21.71
N ALA A 349 -2.71 -4.09 -22.70
CA ALA A 349 -2.63 -5.13 -23.71
C ALA A 349 -2.23 -4.58 -25.10
N ALA A 350 -2.31 -3.27 -25.32
CA ALA A 350 -2.04 -2.62 -26.61
C ALA A 350 -0.69 -2.97 -27.25
N GLN A 351 0.36 -3.13 -26.44
CA GLN A 351 1.72 -3.43 -26.90
C GLN A 351 2.15 -4.85 -26.51
N GLY A 352 1.18 -5.76 -26.39
CA GLY A 352 1.35 -7.03 -25.69
C GLY A 352 1.10 -6.87 -24.19
N ASP A 353 1.16 -7.98 -23.47
CA ASP A 353 0.96 -8.02 -22.03
C ASP A 353 2.14 -7.35 -21.29
N LEU A 354 1.96 -6.07 -20.93
CA LEU A 354 3.01 -5.26 -20.30
C LEU A 354 3.44 -5.79 -18.92
N SER A 355 2.62 -6.61 -18.27
CA SER A 355 2.98 -7.24 -17.00
C SER A 355 4.14 -8.25 -17.17
N ARG A 356 4.27 -8.87 -18.35
CA ARG A 356 5.35 -9.83 -18.66
C ARG A 356 6.71 -9.18 -18.84
N ALA A 357 6.76 -7.90 -19.18
CA ALA A 357 8.01 -7.21 -19.49
C ALA A 357 8.85 -6.90 -18.23
N VAL A 358 8.20 -6.82 -17.06
CA VAL A 358 8.85 -6.42 -15.79
C VAL A 358 9.94 -7.40 -15.38
N GLN A 359 9.63 -8.69 -15.36
CA GLN A 359 10.54 -9.73 -14.88
C GLN A 359 11.87 -9.80 -15.63
N PRO A 360 11.91 -9.96 -16.97
CA PRO A 360 13.17 -10.07 -17.69
C PRO A 360 14.02 -8.79 -17.61
N ALA A 361 13.39 -7.62 -17.45
CA ALA A 361 14.10 -6.35 -17.38
C ALA A 361 14.70 -6.07 -16.00
N LEU A 362 13.96 -6.33 -14.92
CA LEU A 362 14.37 -5.97 -13.56
C LEU A 362 14.94 -7.14 -12.77
N PHE A 363 14.52 -8.37 -13.05
CA PHE A 363 14.86 -9.53 -12.23
C PHE A 363 15.46 -10.63 -13.11
N SER A 364 16.52 -10.34 -13.86
CA SER A 364 17.05 -11.25 -14.88
C SER A 364 17.40 -12.66 -14.39
N ASN A 365 17.83 -12.82 -13.12
CA ASN A 365 18.07 -14.15 -12.53
C ASN A 365 16.78 -14.89 -12.10
N ALA A 366 15.67 -14.18 -11.92
CA ALA A 366 14.33 -14.73 -11.67
C ALA A 366 13.47 -14.82 -12.94
N GLY A 367 13.77 -14.02 -13.98
CA GLY A 367 12.96 -13.82 -15.19
C GLY A 367 12.88 -15.01 -16.15
N GLY A 368 13.50 -16.13 -15.80
CA GLY A 368 13.32 -17.43 -16.45
C GLY A 368 13.09 -18.57 -15.46
N ARG A 369 12.85 -18.26 -14.18
CA ARG A 369 12.61 -19.26 -13.14
C ARG A 369 11.22 -19.85 -13.31
N ALA A 370 11.12 -21.18 -13.22
CA ALA A 370 9.84 -21.86 -13.10
C ALA A 370 9.09 -21.33 -11.86
N GLY A 371 7.88 -20.82 -12.07
CA GLY A 371 7.01 -20.29 -11.00
C GLY A 371 6.84 -18.77 -10.98
N SER A 372 7.59 -17.99 -11.77
CA SER A 372 7.29 -16.57 -11.98
C SER A 372 6.08 -16.40 -12.92
N GLU A 373 5.18 -15.46 -12.61
CA GLU A 373 3.87 -15.32 -13.25
C GLU A 373 3.51 -13.87 -13.60
N SER A 374 2.49 -13.70 -14.42
CA SER A 374 2.00 -12.38 -14.81
C SER A 374 0.51 -12.42 -15.07
N PHE A 375 -0.23 -11.41 -14.65
CA PHE A 375 -1.68 -11.37 -14.79
C PHE A 375 -2.21 -9.98 -15.10
N LEU A 376 -2.96 -9.87 -16.21
CA LEU A 376 -3.79 -8.72 -16.50
C LEU A 376 -5.18 -8.91 -15.89
N VAL A 377 -5.49 -8.12 -14.86
CA VAL A 377 -6.76 -8.18 -14.14
C VAL A 377 -7.86 -7.57 -15.03
N PRO A 378 -8.84 -8.35 -15.52
CA PRO A 378 -9.82 -7.87 -16.48
C PRO A 378 -10.62 -6.67 -15.95
N GLY A 379 -10.82 -5.66 -16.79
CA GLY A 379 -11.62 -4.47 -16.48
C GLY A 379 -11.04 -3.53 -15.40
N ALA A 380 -10.06 -3.96 -14.61
CA ALA A 380 -9.51 -3.14 -13.54
C ALA A 380 -8.67 -1.98 -14.07
N GLY A 381 -8.75 -0.84 -13.38
CA GLY A 381 -7.78 0.25 -13.45
C GLY A 381 -6.60 0.03 -12.50
N HIS A 382 -5.96 1.11 -12.07
CA HIS A 382 -4.75 1.05 -11.25
C HIS A 382 -5.01 0.63 -9.79
N ALA A 383 -6.11 1.06 -9.17
CA ALA A 383 -6.54 0.61 -7.83
C ALA A 383 -7.23 -0.76 -7.91
N VAL A 384 -6.47 -1.79 -8.30
CA VAL A 384 -6.98 -3.13 -8.60
C VAL A 384 -7.83 -3.71 -7.47
N ASN A 385 -7.46 -3.51 -6.20
CA ASN A 385 -8.22 -4.02 -5.05
C ASN A 385 -9.61 -3.42 -4.90
N LEU A 386 -9.91 -2.31 -5.59
CA LEU A 386 -11.15 -1.55 -5.46
C LEU A 386 -12.06 -1.68 -6.70
N HIS A 387 -11.75 -2.60 -7.60
CA HIS A 387 -12.57 -2.96 -8.76
C HIS A 387 -13.37 -4.25 -8.52
N TYR A 388 -14.44 -4.48 -9.29
CA TYR A 388 -15.22 -5.72 -9.19
C TYR A 388 -14.41 -7.00 -9.44
N SER A 389 -13.29 -6.89 -10.17
CA SER A 389 -12.36 -7.97 -10.45
C SER A 389 -11.31 -8.21 -9.36
N ALA A 390 -11.36 -7.48 -8.23
CA ALA A 390 -10.45 -7.69 -7.10
C ALA A 390 -10.37 -9.16 -6.64
N PRO A 391 -11.48 -9.93 -6.52
CA PRO A 391 -11.40 -11.34 -6.15
C PRO A 391 -10.59 -12.20 -7.13
N GLN A 392 -10.56 -11.85 -8.42
CA GLN A 392 -9.77 -12.57 -9.43
C GLN A 392 -8.27 -12.27 -9.26
N ALA A 393 -7.92 -11.01 -9.00
CA ALA A 393 -6.55 -10.62 -8.67
C ALA A 393 -6.07 -11.33 -7.40
N PHE A 394 -6.89 -11.37 -6.35
CA PHE A 394 -6.57 -12.04 -5.09
C PHE A 394 -6.37 -13.54 -5.29
N ALA A 395 -7.26 -14.21 -6.04
CA ALA A 395 -7.13 -15.63 -6.33
C ALA A 395 -5.83 -15.94 -7.10
N HIS A 396 -5.45 -15.10 -8.07
CA HIS A 396 -4.19 -15.22 -8.80
C HIS A 396 -2.98 -15.09 -7.86
N MET A 397 -2.90 -14.01 -7.08
CA MET A 397 -1.81 -13.75 -6.14
C MET A 397 -1.64 -14.89 -5.12
N ILE A 398 -2.74 -15.41 -4.56
CA ILE A 398 -2.71 -16.55 -3.64
C ILE A 398 -2.28 -17.84 -4.33
N SER A 399 -2.72 -18.06 -5.58
CA SER A 399 -2.30 -19.22 -6.38
C SER A 399 -0.79 -19.20 -6.64
N PHE A 400 -0.25 -18.04 -7.00
CA PHE A 400 1.20 -17.84 -7.19
C PHE A 400 2.00 -18.20 -5.93
N VAL A 401 1.57 -17.70 -4.76
CA VAL A 401 2.23 -18.00 -3.47
C VAL A 401 2.24 -19.52 -3.21
N ARG A 402 1.07 -20.16 -3.36
CA ARG A 402 0.92 -21.60 -3.13
C ARG A 402 1.70 -22.46 -4.12
N ALA A 403 1.68 -22.10 -5.40
CA ALA A 403 2.36 -22.85 -6.47
C ALA A 403 3.88 -22.87 -6.28
N ASN A 404 4.43 -21.84 -5.62
CA ASN A 404 5.85 -21.75 -5.31
C ASN A 404 6.24 -22.36 -3.94
N GLY A 405 5.29 -23.01 -3.25
CA GLY A 405 5.55 -23.80 -2.05
C GLY A 405 5.67 -22.99 -0.76
N PHE A 406 5.12 -21.78 -0.74
CA PHE A 406 5.07 -20.94 0.46
C PHE A 406 3.75 -21.10 1.20
#